data_AF-A0A353DFT9-F1
#
_entry.id   AF-A0A353DFT9-F1
#
_cell.length_a   1.000
_cell.length_b   1.000
_cell.length_c   1.000
_cell.angle_alpha   90.00
_cell.angle_beta   90.00
_cell.angle_gamma   90.00
#
_symmetry.space_group_name_H-M   'P 1'
#
loop_
_entity.id
_entity.type
_entity.pdbx_description
1 polymer ?
#
loop_
_entity_poly.entity_id
_entity_poly.type
_entity_poly.pdbx_seq_one_letter_code
_entity_poly.pdbx_strand_id
1 'polypeptide(L)'
;MRLLHQLGGFATLFAISCLSPLQAAEVRVWTSASGSTVKAKFQKLDKGEVHLVTPENKVIKVKVATLSLADRAHLVDFAEADKKIL
;
A
#
# COMPACT_ATOMS: atom_id res chain seq x y z
N MET A 1 -51.36 -20.89 -34.14
CA MET A 1 -51.07 -19.85 -33.12
C MET A 1 -49.59 -19.95 -32.80
N ARG A 2 -48.82 -18.97 -33.27
CA ARG A 2 -47.36 -18.88 -33.15
C ARG A 2 -47.08 -18.02 -31.92
N LEU A 3 -46.35 -18.54 -30.93
CA LEU A 3 -45.62 -17.77 -29.93
C LEU A 3 -44.74 -18.72 -29.09
N LEU A 4 -43.60 -19.10 -29.65
CA LEU A 4 -42.39 -19.22 -28.83
C LEU A 4 -42.03 -17.80 -28.41
N HIS A 5 -41.77 -17.57 -27.12
CA HIS A 5 -40.83 -16.59 -26.57
C HIS A 5 -40.98 -16.58 -25.04
N GLN A 6 -40.00 -17.15 -24.34
CA GLN A 6 -39.52 -16.61 -23.06
C GLN A 6 -38.02 -16.90 -22.99
N LEU A 7 -37.23 -15.96 -23.52
CA LEU A 7 -35.86 -15.72 -23.09
C LEU A 7 -35.94 -15.21 -21.64
N GLY A 8 -35.31 -15.91 -20.71
CA GLY A 8 -35.22 -15.52 -19.32
C GLY A 8 -33.83 -15.79 -18.76
N GLY A 9 -32.80 -15.35 -19.48
CA GLY A 9 -31.44 -15.30 -18.96
C GLY A 9 -31.39 -14.31 -17.80
N PHE A 10 -31.10 -14.81 -16.61
CA PHE A 10 -30.62 -13.97 -15.52
C PHE A 10 -29.41 -14.67 -14.91
N ALA A 11 -28.31 -14.63 -15.65
CA ALA A 11 -26.99 -14.83 -15.07
C ALA A 11 -26.86 -13.77 -13.97
N THR A 12 -26.99 -14.19 -12.72
CA THR A 12 -26.73 -13.33 -11.56
C THR A 12 -25.26 -12.93 -11.60
N LEU A 13 -25.00 -11.78 -12.22
CA LEU A 13 -23.74 -11.06 -12.17
C LEU A 13 -23.44 -10.79 -10.70
N PHE A 14 -22.60 -11.66 -10.12
CA PHE A 14 -21.97 -11.45 -8.84
C PHE A 14 -20.93 -10.34 -9.07
N ALA A 15 -21.39 -9.09 -9.11
CA ALA A 15 -20.53 -7.92 -9.10
C ALA A 15 -19.89 -7.84 -7.71
N ILE A 16 -18.83 -8.63 -7.51
CA ILE A 16 -17.86 -8.41 -6.44
C ILE A 16 -17.18 -7.09 -6.81
N SER A 17 -17.79 -6.00 -6.39
CA SER A 17 -17.13 -4.71 -6.32
C SER A 17 -15.91 -4.91 -5.45
N CYS A 18 -14.75 -4.97 -6.09
CA CYS A 18 -13.46 -4.99 -5.44
C CYS A 18 -13.33 -3.65 -4.70
N LEU A 19 -13.81 -3.62 -3.45
CA LEU A 19 -13.61 -2.50 -2.55
C LEU A 19 -12.16 -2.63 -2.07
N SER A 20 -11.23 -2.23 -2.93
CA SER A 20 -9.84 -2.07 -2.50
C SER A 20 -9.86 -1.05 -1.36
N PRO A 21 -9.37 -1.39 -0.16
CA PRO A 21 -9.18 -0.37 0.85
C PRO A 21 -8.25 0.67 0.24
N LEU A 22 -8.76 1.89 0.03
CA LEU A 22 -7.93 3.05 -0.25
C LEU A 22 -7.15 3.31 1.04
N GLN A 23 -6.06 2.56 1.22
CA GLN A 23 -5.25 2.62 2.41
C GLN A 23 -4.51 3.96 2.35
N ALA A 24 -5.15 4.97 2.95
CA ALA A 24 -4.59 6.30 3.04
C ALA A 24 -3.22 6.18 3.72
N ALA A 25 -2.19 6.67 3.04
CA ALA A 25 -0.84 6.62 3.58
C ALA A 25 -0.75 7.46 4.85
N GLU A 26 -0.76 6.80 6.01
CA GLU A 26 -0.72 7.42 7.33
C GLU A 26 0.62 8.16 7.53
N VAL A 27 0.55 9.40 8.02
CA VAL A 27 1.73 10.16 8.43
C VAL A 27 2.20 9.65 9.79
N ARG A 28 3.37 9.02 9.81
CA ARG A 28 3.98 8.49 11.05
C ARG A 28 5.42 8.94 11.22
N VAL A 29 5.98 8.65 12.40
CA VAL A 29 7.40 8.85 12.68
C VAL A 29 8.14 7.58 12.27
N TRP A 30 9.09 7.74 11.33
CA TRP A 30 10.00 6.71 10.85
C TRP A 30 11.34 6.87 11.54
N THR A 31 11.98 5.77 11.88
CA THR A 31 13.24 5.74 12.61
C THR A 31 14.32 5.08 11.77
N SER A 32 15.45 5.76 11.60
CA SER A 32 16.64 5.18 10.99
C SER A 32 17.38 4.28 11.98
N ALA A 33 18.23 3.39 11.46
CA ALA A 33 19.11 2.53 12.24
C ALA A 33 20.12 3.31 13.08
N SER A 34 20.41 4.57 12.71
CA SER A 34 21.22 5.51 13.50
C SER A 34 20.45 6.20 14.63
N GLY A 35 19.15 5.94 14.77
CA GLY A 35 18.27 6.55 15.78
C GLY A 35 17.70 7.92 15.38
N SER A 36 17.92 8.37 14.14
CA SER A 36 17.32 9.62 13.64
C SER A 36 15.86 9.38 13.25
N THR A 37 14.99 10.33 13.54
CA THR A 37 13.55 10.19 13.26
C THR A 37 13.08 11.18 12.21
N VAL A 38 12.17 10.76 11.34
CA VAL A 38 11.51 11.62 10.34
C VAL A 38 10.00 11.41 10.35
N LYS A 39 9.24 12.50 10.44
CA LYS A 39 7.78 12.46 10.32
C LYS A 39 7.40 12.53 8.84
N ALA A 40 6.81 11.47 8.31
CA ALA A 40 6.45 11.37 6.91
C ALA A 40 5.38 10.30 6.64
N LYS A 41 4.68 10.43 5.53
CA LYS A 41 3.83 9.37 4.97
C LYS A 41 4.66 8.49 4.04
N PHE A 42 4.35 7.20 4.02
CA PHE A 42 4.89 6.31 3.00
C PHE A 42 4.31 6.68 1.63
N GLN A 43 5.15 6.77 0.59
CA GLN A 43 4.68 6.98 -0.78
C GLN A 43 4.82 5.71 -1.60
N LYS A 44 6.02 5.11 -1.61
CA LYS A 44 6.31 3.87 -2.34
C LYS A 44 7.62 3.26 -1.90
N LEU A 45 7.82 2.00 -2.26
CA LEU A 45 9.11 1.32 -2.20
C LEU A 45 9.58 1.07 -3.63
N ASP A 46 10.80 1.51 -3.96
CA ASP A 46 11.42 1.32 -5.27
C ASP A 46 12.89 0.95 -5.08
N LYS A 47 13.34 -0.15 -5.71
CA LYS A 47 14.76 -0.57 -5.72
C LYS A 47 15.44 -0.63 -4.34
N GLY A 48 14.71 -1.01 -3.29
CA GLY A 48 15.24 -1.07 -1.92
C GLY A 48 15.34 0.29 -1.22
N GLU A 49 14.74 1.34 -1.80
CA GLU A 49 14.56 2.65 -1.20
C GLU A 49 13.08 2.88 -0.88
N VAL A 50 12.83 3.42 0.31
CA VAL A 50 11.53 3.89 0.75
C VAL A 50 11.45 5.36 0.42
N HIS A 51 10.44 5.72 -0.35
CA HIS A 51 10.10 7.10 -0.61
C HIS A 51 9.10 7.55 0.45
N LEU A 52 9.54 8.48 1.28
CA LEU A 52 8.76 9.08 2.36
C LEU A 52 8.41 10.51 1.97
N VAL A 53 7.18 10.94 2.19
CA VAL A 53 6.75 12.32 1.92
C VAL A 53 6.51 13.03 3.23
N THR A 54 7.24 14.11 3.47
CA THR A 54 7.07 14.93 4.68
C THR A 54 5.75 15.71 4.63
N PRO A 55 5.27 16.26 5.77
CA PRO A 55 4.13 17.17 5.79
C PRO A 55 4.31 18.41 4.88
N GLU A 56 5.55 18.79 4.58
CA GLU A 56 5.90 19.86 3.63
C GLU A 56 5.82 19.42 2.15
N ASN A 57 5.29 18.23 1.86
CA ASN A 57 5.27 17.59 0.55
C ASN A 57 6.66 17.34 -0.08
N LYS A 58 7.72 17.25 0.74
CA LYS A 58 9.06 16.88 0.26
C LYS A 58 9.22 15.37 0.25
N VAL A 59 9.73 14.82 -0.86
CA VAL A 59 10.06 13.39 -0.96
C VAL A 59 11.48 13.18 -0.44
N ILE A 60 11.62 12.34 0.58
CA ILE A 60 12.88 11.88 1.13
C ILE A 60 13.03 10.40 0.77
N LYS A 61 14.20 10.03 0.26
CA LYS A 61 14.53 8.63 -0.02
C LYS A 61 15.38 8.07 1.09
N VAL A 62 14.94 6.96 1.67
CA VAL A 62 15.64 6.28 2.76
C VAL A 62 15.86 4.84 2.33
N LYS A 63 17.09 4.34 2.41
CA LYS A 63 17.35 2.92 2.13
C LYS A 63 16.63 2.07 3.16
N VAL A 64 15.91 1.04 2.72
CA VAL A 64 15.17 0.13 3.62
C VAL A 64 16.11 -0.49 4.67
N ALA A 65 17.32 -0.87 4.27
CA ALA A 65 18.35 -1.41 5.15
C ALA A 65 18.78 -0.45 6.28
N THR A 66 18.56 0.85 6.10
CA THR A 66 18.89 1.89 7.08
C THR A 66 17.72 2.28 7.96
N LEU A 67 16.55 1.66 7.79
CA LEU A 67 15.41 1.82 8.71
C LEU A 67 15.52 0.86 9.88
N SER A 68 14.88 1.23 10.99
CA SER A 68 14.73 0.38 12.15
C SER A 68 13.99 -0.92 11.80
N LEU A 69 14.27 -2.01 12.52
CA LEU A 69 13.60 -3.29 12.28
C LEU A 69 12.07 -3.18 12.38
N ALA A 70 11.57 -2.38 13.34
CA ALA A 70 10.15 -2.12 13.51
C ALA A 70 9.52 -1.43 12.29
N ASP A 71 10.24 -0.46 11.70
CA ASP A 71 9.75 0.23 10.51
C ASP A 71 9.87 -0.61 9.24
N ARG A 72 10.87 -1.49 9.15
CA ARG A 72 10.94 -2.49 8.07
C ARG A 72 9.77 -3.47 8.15
N ALA A 73 9.42 -3.95 9.35
CA ALA A 73 8.27 -4.82 9.56
C ALA A 73 6.96 -4.13 9.15
N HIS A 74 6.79 -2.86 9.51
CA HIS A 74 5.63 -2.09 9.09
C HIS A 74 5.54 -1.95 7.56
N LEU A 75 6.65 -1.88 6.81
CA LEU A 75 6.61 -1.85 5.35
C LEU A 75 6.11 -3.17 4.75
N VAL A 76 6.46 -4.30 5.35
CA VAL A 76 5.98 -5.61 4.91
C VAL A 76 4.47 -5.73 5.14
N ASP A 77 3.99 -5.31 6.31
CA ASP A 77 2.58 -5.44 6.69
C ASP A 77 1.66 -4.44 5.96
N PHE A 78 2.15 -3.22 5.69
CA PHE A 78 1.30 -2.12 5.16
C PHE A 78 1.54 -1.77 3.69
N ALA A 79 2.73 -2.03 3.16
CA ALA A 79 3.08 -1.63 1.79
C ALA A 79 3.24 -2.82 0.84
N GLU A 80 2.81 -4.02 1.26
CA GLU A 80 3.04 -5.29 0.54
C GLU A 80 4.52 -5.45 0.12
N ALA A 81 5.43 -4.87 0.89
CA ALA A 81 6.84 -4.91 0.57
C ALA A 81 7.33 -6.36 0.62
N ASP A 82 8.17 -6.75 -0.35
CA ASP A 82 8.70 -8.11 -0.46
C ASP A 82 9.32 -8.54 0.87
N LYS A 83 8.91 -9.70 1.39
CA LYS A 83 9.33 -10.21 2.71
C LYS A 83 10.86 -10.28 2.91
N LYS A 84 11.62 -10.20 1.82
CA LYS A 84 13.09 -10.16 1.76
C LYS A 84 13.74 -8.92 2.39
N ILE A 85 12.98 -7.87 2.74
CA ILE A 85 13.53 -6.69 3.42
C ILE A 85 13.63 -6.81 4.96
N LEU A 86 13.17 -7.93 5.53
CA LEU A 86 13.28 -8.22 6.97
C LEU A 86 14.67 -8.73 7.36
#